data_AF-A0A968PX03-F1
#
_entry.id   AF-A0A968PX03-F1
#
_cell.length_a   1.000
_cell.length_b   1.000
_cell.length_c   1.000
_cell.angle_alpha   90.00
_cell.angle_beta   90.00
_cell.angle_gamma   90.00
#
_symmetry.space_group_name_H-M   'P 1'
#
loop_
_entity.id
_entity.type
_entity.pdbx_description
1 polymer ?
#
loop_
_entity_poly.entity_id
_entity_poly.type
_entity_poly.pdbx_seq_one_letter_code
_entity_poly.pdbx_strand_id
1 'polypeptide(L)'
;MNLYATKPAPASIDEAIAEIEAEYDVTIPLSKLVVSDPCAEIVPNIKKSTYIGFNMVNRVPSYHLLFNGEDKDFQIWISDVAEPVPQKILITYKKLPGLPQYTTVLSNWNFKPQIPADAFNFTPPAGTGKIDFLPTGIN
;
A
#
# COMPACT_ATOMS: atom_id res chain seq x y z
N MET A 1 18.45 1.93 -22.41
CA MET A 1 18.66 0.53 -22.02
C MET A 1 17.58 0.20 -21.01
N ASN A 2 16.76 -0.81 -21.29
CA ASN A 2 15.70 -1.23 -20.36
C ASN A 2 16.29 -2.31 -19.44
N LEU A 3 16.02 -2.21 -18.14
CA LEU A 3 16.55 -3.13 -17.13
C LEU A 3 15.41 -3.72 -16.31
N TYR A 4 15.60 -4.93 -15.78
CA TYR A 4 14.65 -5.57 -14.86
C TYR A 4 15.39 -6.36 -13.77
N ALA A 5 14.75 -6.51 -12.62
CA ALA A 5 15.20 -7.37 -11.54
C ALA A 5 14.04 -8.30 -11.11
N THR A 6 14.35 -9.51 -10.67
CA THR A 6 13.37 -10.46 -10.12
C THR A 6 14.04 -11.34 -9.08
N LYS A 7 13.30 -11.67 -8.03
CA LYS A 7 13.69 -12.58 -6.94
C LYS A 7 12.56 -13.58 -6.70
N PRO A 8 12.88 -14.80 -6.24
CA PRO A 8 11.86 -15.68 -5.68
C PRO A 8 11.09 -14.93 -4.59
N ALA A 9 9.76 -14.93 -4.66
CA ALA A 9 8.92 -14.38 -3.61
C ALA A 9 8.50 -15.49 -2.64
N PRO A 10 8.33 -15.19 -1.34
CA PRO A 10 7.68 -16.08 -0.40
C PRO A 10 6.26 -16.49 -0.82
N ALA A 11 5.71 -17.47 -0.11
CA ALA A 11 4.39 -18.03 -0.43
C ALA A 11 3.23 -17.08 -0.09
N SER A 12 3.46 -16.10 0.78
CA SER A 12 2.44 -15.15 1.23
C SER A 12 2.81 -13.69 0.97
N ILE A 13 1.79 -12.83 0.86
CA ILE A 13 1.95 -11.38 0.75
C ILE A 13 2.64 -10.81 1.99
N ASP A 14 2.29 -11.32 3.17
CA ASP A 14 2.82 -10.86 4.46
C ASP A 14 4.33 -11.10 4.54
N GLU A 15 4.79 -12.31 4.19
CA GLU A 15 6.22 -12.64 4.13
C GLU A 15 6.93 -11.84 3.03
N ALA A 16 6.32 -11.68 1.85
CA ALA A 16 6.92 -10.93 0.75
C ALA A 16 7.13 -9.45 1.12
N ILE A 17 6.16 -8.81 1.79
CA ILE A 17 6.30 -7.44 2.28
C ILE A 17 7.41 -7.35 3.33
N ALA A 18 7.44 -8.30 4.28
CA ALA A 18 8.46 -8.32 5.33
C ALA A 18 9.88 -8.49 4.75
N GLU A 19 10.07 -9.38 3.78
CA GLU A 19 11.35 -9.58 3.09
C GLU A 19 11.76 -8.31 2.31
N ILE A 20 10.82 -7.69 1.59
CA ILE A 20 11.10 -6.48 0.82
C ILE A 20 11.56 -5.32 1.72
N GLU A 21 10.87 -5.11 2.84
CA GLU A 21 11.20 -4.07 3.80
C GLU A 21 12.54 -4.37 4.50
N ALA A 22 12.82 -5.63 4.86
CA ALA A 22 14.02 -6.01 5.60
C ALA A 22 15.30 -6.10 4.74
N GLU A 23 15.21 -6.63 3.52
CA GLU A 23 16.39 -6.90 2.67
C GLU A 23 16.75 -5.74 1.74
N TYR A 24 15.76 -4.94 1.33
CA TYR A 24 15.91 -3.94 0.27
C TYR A 24 15.53 -2.52 0.69
N ASP A 25 15.15 -2.28 1.96
CA ASP A 25 14.74 -0.97 2.51
C ASP A 25 13.69 -0.26 1.64
N VAL A 26 12.87 -1.06 0.94
CA VAL A 26 11.81 -0.56 0.08
C VAL A 26 10.55 -0.44 0.94
N THR A 27 10.15 0.80 1.23
CA THR A 27 8.84 1.06 1.81
C THR A 27 7.78 1.06 0.71
N ILE A 28 6.85 0.11 0.76
CA ILE A 28 5.67 0.09 -0.13
C ILE A 28 4.54 0.87 0.55
N PRO A 29 4.11 2.02 0.02
CA PRO A 29 2.93 2.69 0.55
C PRO A 29 1.72 1.76 0.49
N LEU A 30 0.86 1.78 1.52
CA LEU A 30 -0.32 0.92 1.66
C LEU A 30 -0.07 -0.57 1.91
N SER A 31 1.18 -1.04 2.06
CA SER A 31 1.48 -2.46 2.30
C SER A 31 0.64 -3.07 3.42
N LYS A 32 0.50 -2.34 4.53
CA LYS A 32 -0.29 -2.73 5.70
C LYS A 32 -1.81 -2.82 5.48
N LEU A 33 -2.32 -2.45 4.31
CA LEU A 33 -3.74 -2.61 3.96
C LEU A 33 -4.04 -3.90 3.18
N VAL A 34 -3.02 -4.54 2.62
CA VAL A 34 -3.15 -5.73 1.76
C VAL A 34 -2.61 -7.01 2.41
N VAL A 35 -2.07 -6.89 3.62
CA VAL A 35 -1.71 -8.04 4.46
C VAL A 35 -2.95 -8.78 4.97
N SER A 36 -2.75 -9.97 5.52
CA SER A 36 -3.83 -10.84 6.01
C SER A 36 -4.66 -10.21 7.15
N ASP A 37 -4.05 -9.42 8.04
CA ASP A 37 -4.73 -8.68 9.11
C ASP A 37 -4.30 -7.20 9.15
N PRO A 38 -4.96 -6.33 8.37
CA PRO A 38 -4.65 -4.90 8.35
C PRO A 38 -4.90 -4.20 9.70
N CYS A 39 -5.87 -4.70 10.49
CA CYS A 39 -6.21 -4.09 11.76
C CYS A 39 -5.10 -4.31 12.79
N ALA A 40 -4.56 -5.53 12.87
CA ALA A 40 -3.44 -5.83 13.76
C ALA A 40 -2.20 -4.98 13.45
N GLU A 41 -1.95 -4.66 12.18
CA GLU A 41 -0.80 -3.84 11.78
C GLU A 41 -1.02 -2.32 11.97
N ILE A 42 -2.24 -1.84 11.70
CA ILE A 42 -2.52 -0.39 11.67
C ILE A 42 -2.95 0.13 13.05
N VAL A 43 -3.89 -0.56 13.71
CA VAL A 43 -4.57 -0.05 14.92
C VAL A 43 -3.61 0.24 16.08
N PRO A 44 -2.62 -0.61 16.41
CA PRO A 44 -1.70 -0.34 17.52
C PRO A 44 -0.91 0.96 17.39
N ASN A 45 -0.74 1.44 16.15
CA ASN A 45 0.03 2.64 15.84
C ASN A 45 -0.82 3.92 15.91
N ILE A 46 -2.14 3.82 16.04
CA ILE A 46 -3.06 4.96 16.13
C ILE A 46 -3.05 5.52 17.55
N LYS A 47 -2.77 6.83 17.67
CA LYS A 47 -2.83 7.58 18.93
C LYS A 47 -4.11 8.38 19.08
N LYS A 48 -4.66 8.86 17.96
CA LYS A 48 -5.93 9.61 17.94
C LYS A 48 -6.68 9.30 16.66
N SER A 49 -7.99 9.13 16.77
CA SER A 49 -8.92 9.08 15.65
C SER A 49 -9.82 10.32 15.67
N THR A 50 -10.14 10.83 14.49
CA THR A 50 -11.03 12.00 14.31
C THR A 50 -11.93 11.77 13.11
N TYR A 51 -13.23 11.92 13.30
CA TYR A 51 -14.17 12.06 12.19
C TYR A 51 -14.07 13.47 11.63
N ILE A 52 -13.61 13.59 10.39
CA ILE A 52 -13.41 14.88 9.73
C ILE A 52 -14.71 15.36 9.10
N GLY A 53 -15.48 14.45 8.51
CA GLY A 53 -16.78 14.79 7.94
C GLY A 53 -17.19 13.90 6.79
N PHE A 54 -18.07 14.44 5.96
CA PHE A 54 -18.70 13.74 4.86
C PHE A 54 -18.37 14.46 3.54
N ASN A 55 -17.77 13.75 2.59
CA ASN A 55 -17.28 14.32 1.34
C ASN A 55 -17.63 13.43 0.14
N MET A 56 -17.39 13.94 -1.07
CA MET A 56 -17.51 13.17 -2.30
C MET A 56 -16.12 12.75 -2.78
N VAL A 57 -15.91 11.46 -3.04
CA VAL A 57 -14.75 10.93 -3.76
C VAL A 57 -15.26 10.19 -4.98
N ASN A 58 -14.79 10.55 -6.18
CA ASN A 58 -15.29 9.98 -7.44
C ASN A 58 -16.83 10.00 -7.56
N ARG A 59 -17.46 11.08 -7.08
CA ARG A 59 -18.93 11.25 -7.02
C ARG A 59 -19.66 10.25 -6.10
N VAL A 60 -18.93 9.50 -5.28
CA VAL A 60 -19.49 8.61 -4.25
C VAL A 60 -19.41 9.33 -2.89
N PRO A 61 -20.54 9.51 -2.19
CA PRO A 61 -20.53 10.02 -0.82
C PRO A 61 -19.68 9.14 0.09
N SER A 62 -18.85 9.74 0.93
CA SER A 62 -17.84 9.04 1.71
C SER A 62 -17.58 9.72 3.06
N TYR A 63 -17.45 8.91 4.10
CA TYR A 63 -16.97 9.33 5.42
C TYR A 63 -15.46 9.55 5.38
N HIS A 64 -15.01 10.70 5.88
CA HIS A 64 -13.59 11.05 5.98
C HIS A 64 -13.12 10.91 7.43
N LEU A 65 -12.14 10.04 7.63
CA LEU A 65 -11.52 9.75 8.91
C LEU A 65 -10.04 10.15 8.87
N LEU A 66 -9.56 10.74 9.96
CA LEU A 66 -8.15 11.00 10.21
C LEU A 66 -7.70 10.19 11.42
N PHE A 67 -6.55 9.54 11.27
CA PHE A 67 -5.85 8.81 12.31
C PHE A 67 -4.44 9.37 12.45
N ASN A 68 -4.09 9.84 13.64
CA ASN A 68 -2.76 10.34 13.94
C ASN A 68 -1.95 9.23 14.64
N GLY A 69 -0.77 8.90 14.11
CA GLY A 69 0.21 8.01 14.73
C GLY A 69 1.41 8.78 15.27
N GLU A 70 2.49 8.10 15.66
CA GLU A 70 3.75 8.75 16.04
C GLU A 70 4.52 9.24 14.80
N ASP A 71 4.74 8.33 13.84
CA ASP A 71 5.58 8.58 12.66
C ASP A 71 4.79 8.95 11.41
N LYS A 72 3.53 8.53 11.34
CA LYS A 72 2.67 8.69 10.16
C LYS A 72 1.28 9.15 10.59
N ASP A 73 0.70 10.04 9.80
CA ASP A 73 -0.73 10.31 9.86
C ASP A 73 -1.42 9.64 8.67
N PHE A 74 -2.56 9.03 8.91
CA PHE A 74 -3.33 8.26 7.94
C PHE A 74 -4.73 8.83 7.83
N GLN A 75 -5.15 9.16 6.61
CA GLN A 75 -6.52 9.57 6.30
C GLN A 75 -7.13 8.57 5.34
N ILE A 76 -8.41 8.26 5.55
CA ILE A 76 -9.18 7.36 4.70
C ILE A 76 -10.56 7.94 4.45
N TRP A 77 -11.01 7.78 3.20
CA TRP A 77 -12.39 8.03 2.79
C TRP A 77 -13.05 6.68 2.55
N ILE A 78 -14.14 6.41 3.25
CA ILE A 78 -14.90 5.16 3.15
C ILE A 78 -16.26 5.49 2.54
N SER A 79 -16.62 4.81 1.46
CA SER A 79 -17.89 5.03 0.77
C SER A 79 -19.11 4.75 1.67
N ASP A 80 -20.12 5.59 1.54
CA ASP A 80 -21.43 5.45 2.19
C ASP A 80 -22.39 4.71 1.26
N VAL A 81 -22.12 3.41 1.08
CA VAL A 81 -22.92 2.48 0.27
C VAL A 81 -23.10 1.18 1.03
N ALA A 82 -23.97 0.29 0.54
CA ALA A 82 -24.31 -0.96 1.23
C ALA A 82 -23.08 -1.83 1.58
N GLU A 83 -22.11 -1.91 0.68
CA GLU A 83 -20.81 -2.54 0.93
C GLU A 83 -19.72 -1.44 0.95
N PRO A 84 -19.39 -0.89 2.13
CA PRO A 84 -18.48 0.24 2.23
C PRO A 84 -17.05 -0.20 1.89
N VAL A 85 -16.44 0.53 0.97
CA VAL A 85 -15.05 0.30 0.56
C VAL A 85 -14.21 1.58 0.67
N PRO A 86 -12.89 1.48 0.90
CA PRO A 86 -11.97 2.61 0.81
C PRO A 86 -12.01 3.24 -0.59
N GLN A 87 -12.19 4.56 -0.67
CA GLN A 87 -12.23 5.34 -1.92
C GLN A 87 -10.96 6.15 -2.12
N LYS A 88 -10.37 6.66 -1.04
CA LYS A 88 -9.14 7.44 -1.06
C LYS A 88 -8.38 7.19 0.22
N ILE A 89 -7.06 7.25 0.12
CA ILE A 89 -6.15 7.18 1.26
C ILE A 89 -5.07 8.24 1.10
N LEU A 90 -4.72 8.92 2.20
CA LEU A 90 -3.60 9.85 2.26
C LEU A 90 -2.74 9.51 3.47
N ILE A 91 -1.45 9.30 3.24
CA ILE A 91 -0.44 9.06 4.29
C ILE A 91 0.51 10.25 4.31
N THR A 92 0.71 10.84 5.48
CA THR A 92 1.76 11.86 5.72
C THR A 92 2.86 11.25 6.56
N TYR A 93 4.10 11.27 6.08
CA TYR A 93 5.27 10.76 6.80
C TYR A 93 5.92 11.88 7.61
N LYS A 94 5.79 11.85 8.93
CA LYS A 94 6.12 13.00 9.80
C LYS A 94 7.60 13.12 10.17
N LYS A 95 8.36 12.03 10.06
CA LYS A 95 9.79 12.00 10.42
C LYS A 95 10.72 12.25 9.23
N LEU A 96 10.18 12.39 8.01
CA LEU A 96 10.98 12.65 6.81
C LEU A 96 11.00 14.17 6.48
N PRO A 97 12.13 14.70 5.98
CA PRO A 97 12.22 16.10 5.57
C PRO A 97 11.11 16.47 4.57
N GLY A 98 10.43 17.59 4.83
CA GLY A 98 9.35 18.08 3.97
C GLY A 98 8.00 17.38 4.15
N LEU A 99 7.87 16.46 5.12
CA LEU A 99 6.62 15.77 5.47
C LEU A 99 5.90 15.18 4.23
N PRO A 100 6.58 14.34 3.43
CA PRO A 100 6.06 13.87 2.16
C PRO A 100 4.72 13.16 2.34
N GLN A 101 3.87 13.30 1.32
CA GLN A 101 2.55 12.72 1.30
C GLN A 101 2.40 11.73 0.17
N TYR A 102 1.81 10.57 0.49
CA TYR A 102 1.34 9.62 -0.49
C TYR A 102 -0.18 9.68 -0.55
N THR A 103 -0.74 9.84 -1.75
CA THR A 103 -2.19 9.84 -1.97
C THR A 103 -2.54 8.78 -3.00
N THR A 104 -3.52 7.95 -2.67
CA THR A 104 -4.14 7.01 -3.63
C THR A 104 -5.64 7.23 -3.71
N VAL A 105 -6.20 7.00 -4.90
CA VAL A 105 -7.63 6.97 -5.15
C VAL A 105 -7.95 5.59 -5.69
N LEU A 106 -8.81 4.87 -4.98
CA LEU A 106 -9.17 3.48 -5.26
C LEU A 106 -10.54 3.45 -5.94
N SER A 107 -10.69 2.57 -6.92
CA SER A 107 -11.93 2.42 -7.70
C SER A 107 -12.04 1.00 -8.24
N ASN A 108 -13.21 0.66 -8.79
CA ASN A 108 -13.46 -0.65 -9.43
C ASN A 108 -13.19 -1.86 -8.52
N TRP A 109 -13.60 -1.76 -7.25
CA TRP A 109 -13.50 -2.86 -6.30
C TRP A 109 -14.23 -4.11 -6.83
N ASN A 110 -13.52 -5.24 -6.79
CA ASN A 110 -14.06 -6.55 -7.16
C ASN A 110 -13.66 -7.57 -6.09
N PHE A 111 -14.63 -8.00 -5.28
CA PHE A 111 -14.42 -8.98 -4.21
C PHE A 111 -14.58 -10.43 -4.66
N LYS A 112 -14.86 -10.66 -5.95
CA LYS A 112 -14.90 -11.98 -6.57
C LYS A 112 -14.10 -11.98 -7.87
N PRO A 113 -12.82 -11.57 -7.83
CA PRO A 113 -12.02 -11.54 -9.04
C PRO A 113 -11.75 -12.97 -9.53
N GLN A 114 -11.69 -13.14 -10.84
CA GLN A 114 -11.17 -14.36 -11.45
C GLN A 114 -9.74 -14.04 -11.88
N ILE A 115 -8.76 -14.51 -11.12
CA ILE A 115 -7.34 -14.24 -11.35
C ILE A 115 -6.73 -15.50 -12.00
N PRO A 116 -6.24 -15.43 -13.24
CA PRO A 116 -5.52 -16.52 -13.88
C PRO A 116 -4.28 -16.95 -13.07
N ALA A 117 -3.93 -18.23 -13.10
CA ALA A 117 -2.77 -18.76 -12.38
C ALA A 117 -1.44 -18.14 -12.85
N ASP A 118 -1.39 -17.64 -14.08
CA ASP A 118 -0.24 -17.01 -14.71
C ASP A 118 -0.29 -15.47 -14.69
N ALA A 119 -1.27 -14.87 -14.00
CA ALA A 119 -1.46 -13.40 -13.97
C ALA A 119 -0.23 -12.63 -13.46
N PHE A 120 0.62 -13.27 -12.66
CA PHE A 120 1.83 -12.69 -12.08
C PHE A 120 3.12 -13.24 -12.70
N ASN A 121 3.03 -14.00 -13.80
CA ASN A 121 4.21 -14.47 -14.53
C ASN A 121 4.84 -13.32 -15.32
N PHE A 122 6.01 -12.88 -14.88
CA PHE A 122 6.77 -11.84 -15.58
C PHE A 122 7.62 -12.44 -16.71
N THR A 123 7.37 -12.00 -17.95
CA THR A 123 8.24 -12.30 -19.10
C THR A 123 8.98 -11.01 -19.51
N PRO A 124 10.32 -10.96 -19.43
CA PRO A 124 11.06 -9.74 -19.78
C PRO A 124 10.91 -9.42 -21.28
N PRO A 125 10.62 -8.16 -21.66
CA PRO A 125 10.59 -7.74 -23.05
C PRO A 125 11.93 -7.96 -23.75
N ALA A 126 11.91 -8.20 -25.06
CA ALA A 126 13.14 -8.34 -25.85
C ALA A 126 14.07 -7.12 -25.69
N GLY A 127 15.37 -7.37 -25.54
CA GLY A 127 16.38 -6.32 -25.36
C GLY A 127 16.44 -5.73 -23.93
N THR A 128 15.75 -6.32 -22.95
CA THR A 128 15.85 -5.90 -21.54
C THR A 128 16.99 -6.65 -20.84
N GLY A 129 17.90 -5.92 -20.19
CA GLY A 129 18.99 -6.50 -19.39
C GLY A 129 18.54 -6.87 -17.98
N LYS A 130 18.92 -8.04 -17.49
CA LYS A 130 18.68 -8.42 -16.09
C LYS A 130 19.73 -7.75 -15.18
N ILE A 131 19.30 -7.19 -14.07
CA ILE A 131 20.15 -6.69 -12.98
C ILE A 131 19.77 -7.36 -11.66
N ASP A 132 20.67 -7.30 -10.70
CA ASP A 132 20.41 -7.77 -9.33
C ASP A 132 19.85 -6.66 -8.45
N PHE A 133 19.00 -7.04 -7.49
CA PHE A 133 18.68 -6.15 -6.38
C PHE A 133 19.91 -5.99 -5.49
N LEU A 134 20.25 -4.75 -5.15
CA LEU A 134 21.30 -4.48 -4.18
C LEU A 134 20.70 -4.58 -2.77
N PRO A 135 21.24 -5.42 -1.88
CA PRO A 135 20.78 -5.47 -0.50
C PRO A 135 21.11 -4.16 0.21
N THR A 136 20.31 -3.80 1.22
CA THR A 136 20.60 -2.66 2.09
C THR A 136 21.65 -3.01 3.11
N GLY A 137 22.89 -2.99 2.63
CA GLY A 137 24.10 -3.22 3.40
C GLY A 137 25.28 -3.33 2.45
N ILE A 138 25.96 -2.21 2.18
CA ILE A 138 27.33 -2.29 1.69
C ILE A 138 28.19 -2.69 2.90
N ASN A 139 28.53 -3.97 2.98
CA ASN A 139 29.76 -4.47 3.60
C ASN A 139 30.24 -5.67 2.78
#